data_AF-W1XEB0-F1
#
_entry.id   AF-W1XEB0-F1
#
_cell.length_a   1.000
_cell.length_b   1.000
_cell.length_c   1.000
_cell.angle_alpha   90.00
_cell.angle_beta   90.00
_cell.angle_gamma   90.00
#
_symmetry.space_group_name_H-M   'P 1'
#
loop_
_entity.id
_entity.type
_entity.pdbx_description
1 polymer ?
#
loop_
_entity_poly.entity_id
_entity_poly.type
_entity_poly.pdbx_seq_one_letter_code
_entity_poly.pdbx_strand_id
1 'polypeptide(L)' 'LHANSRLRMERGNGSTEDLTARVLDLASPIGRGQRGLIVAPPKAGKTMLLQNIAQSIAYNHPDCVLMVLLIDERP' A
#
# COMPACT_ATOMS: atom_id res chain seq x y z
N LEU A 1 7.95 20.37 -2.31
CA LEU A 1 7.65 19.26 -1.39
C LEU A 1 7.09 18.11 -2.22
N HIS A 2 7.96 17.26 -2.76
CA HIS A 2 7.56 16.06 -3.50
C HIS A 2 8.35 14.87 -2.95
N ALA A 3 7.77 13.69 -3.07
CA ALA A 3 8.46 12.48 -2.67
C ALA A 3 9.60 12.20 -3.65
N ASN A 4 10.83 12.16 -3.15
CA ASN A 4 12.04 11.92 -3.95
C ASN A 4 12.57 10.49 -3.80
N SER A 5 11.98 9.71 -2.91
CA SER A 5 12.33 8.30 -2.69
C SER A 5 11.08 7.46 -2.85
N ARG A 6 11.13 6.49 -3.75
CA ARG A 6 10.03 5.55 -3.98
C ARG A 6 9.95 4.50 -2.87
N LEU A 7 8.75 4.11 -2.49
CA LEU A 7 8.47 2.90 -1.72
C LEU A 7 8.07 1.80 -2.72
N ARG A 8 8.92 0.80 -2.91
CA ARG A 8 8.59 -0.38 -3.72
C ARG A 8 7.53 -1.20 -3.00
N MET A 9 6.46 -1.56 -3.72
CA MET A 9 5.36 -2.36 -3.19
C MET A 9 5.54 -3.84 -3.52
N GLU A 10 5.93 -4.20 -4.74
CA GLU A 10 6.15 -5.59 -5.14
C GLU A 10 7.13 -6.30 -4.20
N ARG A 11 6.75 -7.48 -3.70
CA ARG A 11 7.59 -8.32 -2.84
C ARG A 11 8.39 -9.35 -3.65
N GLY A 12 7.96 -9.68 -4.86
CA GLY A 12 8.66 -10.59 -5.77
C GLY A 12 8.52 -12.06 -5.38
N ASN A 13 7.46 -12.41 -4.65
CA ASN A 13 7.23 -13.78 -4.16
C ASN A 13 6.46 -14.67 -5.15
N GLY A 14 6.08 -14.13 -6.32
CA GLY A 14 5.34 -14.85 -7.37
C GLY A 14 3.88 -15.19 -7.03
N SER A 15 3.38 -14.75 -5.87
CA SER A 15 1.99 -14.96 -5.46
C SER A 15 1.01 -14.08 -6.25
N THR A 16 -0.24 -14.53 -6.37
CA THR A 16 -1.32 -13.72 -6.95
C THR A 16 -1.62 -12.46 -6.13
N GLU A 17 -1.37 -12.49 -4.82
CA GLU A 17 -1.47 -11.31 -3.93
C GLU A 17 -0.47 -10.21 -4.31
N ASP A 18 0.67 -10.57 -4.90
CA ASP A 18 1.70 -9.63 -5.33
C ASP A 18 1.27 -8.85 -6.59
N LEU A 19 0.25 -9.32 -7.33
CA LEU A 19 -0.27 -8.62 -8.51
C LEU A 19 -0.78 -7.22 -8.16
N THR A 20 -1.46 -7.06 -7.02
CA THR A 20 -1.95 -5.75 -6.55
C THR A 20 -0.78 -4.79 -6.30
N ALA A 21 0.27 -5.26 -5.63
CA ALA A 21 1.46 -4.47 -5.34
C ALA A 21 2.19 -4.05 -6.63
N ARG A 22 2.32 -4.96 -7.60
CA ARG A 22 2.92 -4.71 -8.92
C ARG A 22 2.13 -3.69 -9.73
N VAL A 23 0.80 -3.78 -9.71
CA VAL A 23 -0.08 -2.80 -10.37
C VAL A 23 0.06 -1.42 -9.73
N LEU A 24 0.14 -1.32 -8.39
CA LEU A 24 0.40 -0.05 -7.71
C LEU A 24 1.75 0.55 -8.12
N ASP A 25 2.79 -0.27 -8.15
CA ASP A 25 4.12 0.14 -8.56
C ASP A 25 4.17 0.70 -10.00
N LEU A 26 3.33 0.20 -10.91
CA LEU A 26 3.27 0.65 -12.29
C LEU A 26 2.33 1.85 -12.49
N ALA A 27 1.11 1.77 -11.96
CA ALA A 27 0.03 2.71 -12.27
C ALA A 27 -0.02 3.91 -11.31
N SER A 28 0.42 3.74 -10.06
CA SER A 28 0.33 4.79 -9.03
C SER A 28 1.47 4.64 -8.01
N PRO A 29 2.73 4.92 -8.41
CA PRO A 29 3.88 4.74 -7.53
C PRO A 29 3.76 5.63 -6.29
N ILE A 30 4.08 5.05 -5.13
CA ILE A 30 4.03 5.71 -3.82
C ILE A 30 5.45 6.05 -3.39
N GLY A 31 5.70 7.29 -3.00
CA GLY A 31 6.97 7.72 -2.43
C GLY A 31 6.92 8.12 -0.96
N ARG A 32 8.08 8.21 -0.32
CA ARG A 32 8.25 8.68 1.06
C ARG A 32 7.82 10.15 1.16
N GLY A 33 6.88 10.42 2.06
CA GLY A 33 6.26 11.75 2.22
C GLY A 33 5.10 12.01 1.25
N GLN A 34 4.68 11.02 0.46
CA GLN A 34 3.52 11.15 -0.43
C GLN A 34 2.20 11.14 0.34
N ARG A 35 1.25 11.94 -0.14
CA ARG A 35 -0.14 11.95 0.34
C ARG A 35 -0.98 11.30 -0.75
N GLY A 36 -1.50 10.11 -0.48
CA GLY A 36 -2.35 9.35 -1.40
C GLY A 36 -3.80 9.30 -0.92
N LEU A 37 -4.73 9.21 -1.87
CA LEU A 37 -6.14 8.97 -1.60
C LEU A 37 -6.57 7.71 -2.34
N ILE A 38 -7.07 6.71 -1.61
CA ILE A 38 -7.71 5.54 -2.20
C ILE A 38 -9.20 5.83 -2.32
N VAL A 39 -9.65 6.04 -3.55
CA VAL A 39 -11.08 6.17 -3.87
C VAL A 39 -11.60 4.77 -4.21
N ALA A 40 -12.48 4.24 -3.37
CA ALA A 40 -13.06 2.91 -3.56
C ALA A 40 -14.54 2.92 -3.16
N PRO A 41 -15.45 2.41 -4.02
CA PRO A 41 -16.85 2.23 -3.65
C PRO A 41 -16.99 1.10 -2.61
N PRO A 42 -18.16 0.98 -1.95
CA PRO A 42 -18.43 -0.13 -1.04
C PRO A 42 -18.16 -1.49 -1.69
N LYS A 43 -17.57 -2.43 -0.94
CA LYS A 43 -17.23 -3.81 -1.36
C LYS A 43 -16.18 -3.93 -2.48
N ALA A 44 -15.44 -2.87 -2.82
CA ALA A 44 -14.39 -2.90 -3.85
C ALA A 44 -13.01 -3.35 -3.35
N GLY A 45 -12.93 -4.08 -2.24
CA GLY A 45 -11.66 -4.62 -1.74
C GLY A 45 -10.69 -3.60 -1.14
N LYS A 46 -11.17 -2.41 -0.74
CA LYS A 46 -10.34 -1.36 -0.08
C LYS A 46 -9.52 -1.91 1.09
N THR A 47 -10.13 -2.76 1.92
CA THR A 47 -9.46 -3.36 3.08
C THR A 47 -8.31 -4.27 2.65
N MET A 48 -8.53 -5.13 1.65
CA MET A 48 -7.48 -6.00 1.11
C MET A 48 -6.34 -5.19 0.48
N LEU A 49 -6.66 -4.11 -0.23
CA LEU A 49 -5.66 -3.22 -0.81
C LEU A 49 -4.80 -2.55 0.28
N LEU A 50 -5.42 -2.05 1.35
CA LEU A 50 -4.70 -1.45 2.48
C LEU A 50 -3.80 -2.47 3.19
N GLN A 51 -4.29 -3.69 3.41
CA GLN A 51 -3.49 -4.78 3.98
C GLN A 51 -2.29 -5.13 3.08
N ASN A 52 -2.49 -5.18 1.77
CA ASN A 52 -1.42 -5.45 0.81
C ASN A 52 -0.33 -4.37 0.83
N ILE A 53 -0.73 -3.09 0.87
CA ILE A 53 0.21 -1.96 1.01
C ILE A 53 0.96 -2.05 2.36
N ALA A 54 0.26 -2.32 3.45
CA ALA A 54 0.85 -2.47 4.78
C ALA A 54 1.91 -3.58 4.82
N GLN A 55 1.57 -4.78 4.33
CA GLN A 55 2.50 -5.91 4.27
C GLN A 55 3.70 -5.62 3.36
N SER A 56 3.48 -4.96 2.23
CA SER A 56 4.53 -4.57 1.28
C SER A 56 5.52 -3.59 1.91
N ILE A 57 5.03 -2.58 2.64
CA ILE A 57 5.87 -1.62 3.35
C ILE A 57 6.64 -2.33 4.47
N ALA A 58 5.99 -3.17 5.27
CA ALA A 58 6.65 -3.89 6.35
C ALA A 58 7.77 -4.83 5.86
N TYR A 59 7.58 -5.46 4.69
CA TYR A 59 8.57 -6.36 4.11
C TYR A 59 9.71 -5.62 3.41
N ASN A 60 9.40 -4.65 2.53
CA ASN A 60 10.40 -3.98 1.69
C ASN A 60 11.11 -2.82 2.40
N HIS A 61 10.48 -2.21 3.41
CA HIS A 61 10.96 -1.00 4.11
C HIS A 61 10.87 -1.20 5.63
N PRO A 62 11.66 -2.13 6.22
CA PRO A 62 11.61 -2.41 7.66
C PRO A 62 12.04 -1.24 8.54
N ASP A 63 12.65 -0.20 7.95
CA ASP A 63 12.96 1.07 8.60
C ASP A 63 11.73 1.97 8.81
N CYS A 64 10.63 1.73 8.08
CA CYS A 64 9.40 2.50 8.20
C CYS A 64 8.60 2.04 9.42
N VAL A 65 8.20 3.00 10.26
CA VAL A 65 7.15 2.77 11.26
C VAL A 65 5.79 2.80 10.58
N LEU A 66 5.10 1.66 10.57
CA LEU A 66 3.77 1.52 9.98
C LEU A 66 2.67 1.74 11.04
N MET A 67 1.70 2.60 10.73
CA MET A 67 0.53 2.84 11.56
C MET A 67 -0.74 2.67 10.74
N VAL A 68 -1.71 1.96 11.30
CA VAL A 68 -3.05 1.78 10.72
C VAL A 68 -4.05 2.42 11.68
N LEU A 69 -4.80 3.42 11.19
CA LEU A 69 -5.86 4.08 11.93
C LEU A 69 -7.20 3.70 11.33
N LEU A 70 -8.03 3.01 12.11
CA LEU A 70 -9.40 2.69 11.76
C LEU A 70 -10.32 3.68 12.48
N ILE A 71 -11.17 4.37 11.71
CA ILE A 71 -12.12 5.36 12.24
C ILE A 71 -13.51 4.76 12.08
N ASP A 72 -14.22 4.63 13.20
CA ASP A 72 -15.62 4.17 13.24
C ASP A 72 -15.86 2.84 12.49
N GLU A 73 -14.89 1.94 12.55
CA GLU A 73 -14.96 0.63 11.92
C GLU A 73 -15.64 -0.36 12.88
N ARG A 74 -16.43 -1.30 12.33
CA ARG A 74 -17.19 -2.27 13.13
C ARG A 74 -16.40 -3.59 13.18
N PRO A 75 -16.38 -4.29 14.32
CA PRO A 75 -15.70 -5.58 14.45
C PRO A 75 -16.16 -6.64 13.43
#